data_AF-A0A529JPG5-F1
#
_entry.id   AF-A0A529JPG5-F1
#
_cell.length_a   1.000
_cell.length_b   1.000
_cell.length_c   1.000
_cell.angle_alpha   90.00
_cell.angle_beta   90.00
_cell.angle_gamma   90.00
#
_symmetry.space_group_name_H-M   'P 1'
#
loop_
_entity.id
_entity.type
_entity.pdbx_description
1 polymer ?
#
loop_
_entity_poly.entity_id
_entity_poly.type
_entity_poly.pdbx_seq_one_letter_code
_entity_poly.pdbx_strand_id
1 'polypeptide(L)'
;SRPFGEVLRPMVGWSTVEEMLRDETKTRINDADVTQASIFATQISLYERWMKIGVRPELLIGHSFGEVAATYVSGVIDLETAARIIAKRGLI
;
A
#
# COMPACT_ATOMS: atom_id res chain seq x y z
N SER A 1 -12.72 2.87 -7.27
CA SER A 1 -11.90 1.66 -7.13
C SER A 1 -12.16 1.06 -5.75
N ARG A 2 -11.98 -0.26 -5.58
CA ARG A 2 -11.99 -0.86 -4.24
C ARG A 2 -10.76 -0.38 -3.46
N PRO A 3 -10.88 0.05 -2.19
CA PRO A 3 -9.73 0.42 -1.37
C PRO A 3 -8.76 -0.74 -1.18
N PHE A 4 -7.45 -0.46 -1.23
CA PHE A 4 -6.39 -1.45 -1.00
C PHE A 4 -6.59 -2.26 0.30
N GLY A 5 -6.97 -1.59 1.39
CA GLY A 5 -7.20 -2.24 2.69
C GLY A 5 -8.29 -3.32 2.65
N GLU A 6 -9.31 -3.18 1.79
CA GLU A 6 -10.35 -4.20 1.63
C GLU A 6 -9.85 -5.44 0.88
N VAL A 7 -8.89 -5.26 -0.02
CA VAL A 7 -8.27 -6.37 -0.77
C VAL A 7 -7.24 -7.10 0.09
N LEU A 8 -6.50 -6.37 0.92
CA LEU A 8 -5.47 -6.94 1.79
C LEU A 8 -6.06 -7.69 3.00
N ARG A 9 -7.12 -7.15 3.62
CA ARG A 9 -7.73 -7.70 4.84
C ARG A 9 -7.95 -9.23 4.84
N PRO A 10 -8.54 -9.85 3.81
CA PRO A 10 -8.72 -11.31 3.80
C PRO A 10 -7.40 -12.10 3.75
N MET A 11 -6.28 -11.47 3.37
CA MET A 11 -4.97 -12.12 3.29
C MET A 11 -4.19 -12.05 4.61
N VAL A 12 -4.38 -10.98 5.39
CA VAL A 12 -3.56 -10.70 6.60
C VAL A 12 -4.35 -10.76 7.90
N GLY A 13 -5.69 -10.75 7.85
CA GLY A 13 -6.55 -10.89 9.03
C GLY A 13 -6.74 -9.60 9.85
N TRP A 14 -6.15 -8.48 9.44
CA TRP A 14 -6.26 -7.18 10.11
C TRP A 14 -6.54 -6.04 9.11
N SER A 15 -6.93 -4.87 9.62
CA SER A 15 -7.30 -3.70 8.82
C SER A 15 -6.18 -2.65 8.79
N THR A 16 -5.69 -2.31 7.61
CA THR A 16 -4.65 -1.27 7.43
C THR A 16 -5.07 0.09 7.94
N VAL A 17 -6.33 0.46 7.72
CA VAL A 17 -6.86 1.75 8.18
C VAL A 17 -6.96 1.77 9.71
N GLU A 18 -7.45 0.68 10.31
CA GLU A 18 -7.55 0.62 11.78
C GLU A 18 -6.16 0.65 12.43
N GLU A 19 -5.17 -0.07 11.89
CA GLU A 19 -3.79 -0.04 12.41
C GLU A 19 -3.14 1.35 12.30
N MET A 20 -3.35 2.07 11.20
CA MET A 20 -2.81 3.43 11.00
C MET A 20 -3.46 4.46 11.93
N LEU A 21 -4.67 4.20 12.43
CA LEU A 21 -5.41 5.09 13.33
C LEU A 21 -5.25 4.72 14.81
N ARG A 22 -4.52 3.64 15.13
CA ARG A 22 -4.27 3.24 16.52
C ARG A 22 -3.33 4.21 17.22
N ASP A 23 -3.49 4.30 18.54
CA ASP A 23 -2.54 4.99 19.42
C ASP A 23 -1.11 4.48 19.18
N GLU A 24 -0.13 5.39 19.22
CA GLU A 24 1.29 5.10 19.01
C GLU A 24 1.81 3.98 19.93
N THR A 25 1.27 3.88 21.16
CA THR A 25 1.67 2.88 22.14
C THR A 25 1.04 1.49 21.93
N LYS A 26 0.07 1.37 21.02
CA LYS A 26 -0.72 0.14 20.76
C LYS A 26 -0.65 -0.33 19.32
N THR A 27 -0.18 0.51 18.42
CA THR A 27 -0.09 0.19 16.99
C THR A 27 1.06 -0.78 16.74
N ARG A 28 0.87 -1.62 15.73
CA ARG A 28 1.94 -2.48 15.18
C ARG A 28 2.67 -1.80 14.03
N ILE A 29 2.57 -0.47 13.88
CA ILE A 29 3.08 0.25 12.71
C ILE A 29 4.58 0.03 12.43
N ASN A 30 5.35 -0.41 13.43
CA ASN A 30 6.77 -0.73 13.33
C ASN A 30 7.06 -2.19 12.93
N ASP A 31 6.05 -3.06 12.93
CA ASP A 31 6.15 -4.41 12.39
C ASP A 31 6.21 -4.32 10.87
N ALA A 32 7.13 -5.05 10.25
CA ALA A 32 7.45 -4.90 8.84
C ALA A 32 6.24 -5.09 7.90
N ASP A 33 5.34 -6.04 8.21
CA ASP A 33 4.10 -6.28 7.46
C ASP A 33 3.15 -5.08 7.51
N VAL A 34 2.99 -4.49 8.70
CA VAL A 34 2.13 -3.33 8.90
C VAL A 34 2.75 -2.09 8.26
N THR A 35 4.03 -1.81 8.51
CA THR A 35 4.74 -0.67 7.91
C THR A 35 4.64 -0.71 6.38
N GLN A 36 4.93 -1.85 5.77
CA GLN A 36 4.92 -2.03 4.32
C GLN A 36 3.52 -1.80 3.74
N ALA A 37 2.48 -2.40 4.32
CA ALA A 37 1.10 -2.19 3.88
C ALA A 37 0.65 -0.73 4.03
N SER A 38 1.00 -0.08 5.14
CA SER A 38 0.67 1.33 5.39
C SER A 38 1.39 2.28 4.43
N ILE A 39 2.67 2.01 4.12
CA ILE A 39 3.42 2.78 3.11
C ILE A 39 2.78 2.63 1.75
N PHE A 40 2.47 1.40 1.32
CA PHE A 40 1.81 1.17 0.02
C PHE A 40 0.47 1.90 -0.05
N ALA A 41 -0.40 1.73 0.95
CA ALA A 41 -1.70 2.38 1.02
C ALA A 41 -1.58 3.91 0.89
N THR A 42 -0.59 4.50 1.59
CA THR A 42 -0.29 5.93 1.55
C THR A 42 0.18 6.37 0.17
N GLN A 43 1.13 5.64 -0.43
CA GLN A 43 1.67 5.95 -1.76
C GLN A 43 0.57 5.93 -2.83
N ILE A 44 -0.31 4.92 -2.82
CA ILE A 44 -1.40 4.83 -3.80
C ILE A 44 -2.41 5.96 -3.59
N SER A 45 -2.75 6.26 -2.34
CA SER A 45 -3.69 7.35 -2.01
C SER A 45 -3.16 8.72 -2.45
N LEU A 46 -1.86 8.96 -2.26
CA LEU A 46 -1.20 10.19 -2.72
C LEU A 46 -1.15 10.27 -4.25
N TYR A 47 -0.78 9.17 -4.93
CA TYR A 47 -0.80 9.10 -6.39
C TYR A 47 -2.20 9.41 -6.96
N GLU A 48 -3.24 8.74 -6.44
CA GLU A 48 -4.63 8.99 -6.86
C GLU A 48 -5.06 10.43 -6.60
N ARG A 49 -4.64 11.02 -5.46
CA ARG A 49 -4.93 12.41 -5.12
C ARG A 49 -4.25 13.38 -6.09
N TRP A 50 -2.99 13.16 -6.44
CA TRP A 50 -2.25 13.96 -7.42
C TRP A 50 -2.88 13.87 -8.81
N MET A 51 -3.26 12.68 -9.26
CA MET A 51 -3.95 12.48 -10.53
C MET A 51 -5.29 13.26 -10.57
N LYS A 52 -6.05 13.26 -9.48
CA LYS A 52 -7.32 14.00 -9.36
C LYS A 52 -7.16 15.51 -9.46
N ILE A 53 -6.00 16.07 -9.10
CA ILE A 53 -5.73 17.51 -9.21
C ILE A 53 -4.97 17.88 -10.50
N GLY A 54 -4.85 16.95 -11.45
CA GLY A 54 -4.28 17.21 -12.78
C GLY A 54 -2.80 16.89 -12.94
N VAL A 55 -2.10 16.43 -11.89
CA VAL A 55 -0.71 15.95 -12.03
C VAL A 55 -0.69 14.70 -12.90
N ARG A 56 0.27 14.61 -13.82
CA ARG A 56 0.48 13.46 -14.71
C ARG A 56 1.97 13.10 -14.70
N PRO A 57 2.38 12.06 -13.96
CA PRO A 57 3.78 11.64 -13.93
C PRO A 57 4.21 11.09 -15.30
N GLU A 58 5.35 11.55 -15.81
CA GLU A 58 5.98 10.99 -17.02
C GLU A 58 6.84 9.76 -16.70
N LEU A 59 7.31 9.65 -15.46
CA LEU A 59 8.15 8.56 -14.98
C LEU A 59 7.70 8.12 -13.58
N LEU A 60 7.79 6.82 -13.32
CA LEU A 60 7.51 6.19 -12.04
C LEU A 60 8.76 5.44 -11.58
N ILE A 61 9.28 5.81 -10.40
CA ILE A 61 10.41 5.13 -9.75
C ILE A 61 10.00 4.81 -8.32
N GLY A 62 10.28 3.59 -7.88
CA GLY A 62 10.13 3.18 -6.49
C GLY A 62 11.49 2.84 -5.90
N HIS A 63 11.72 3.18 -4.64
CA HIS A 63 12.91 2.72 -3.91
C HIS A 63 12.55 1.49 -3.09
N SER A 64 13.28 0.38 -3.30
CA SER A 64 13.08 -0.87 -2.57
C SER A 64 11.60 -1.31 -2.61
N PHE A 65 10.92 -1.36 -1.48
CA PHE A 65 9.51 -1.73 -1.41
C PHE A 65 8.58 -0.79 -2.21
N GLY A 66 8.96 0.48 -2.38
CA GLY A 66 8.20 1.42 -3.20
C GLY A 66 8.06 1.02 -4.67
N GLU A 67 8.88 0.08 -5.18
CA GLU A 67 8.73 -0.47 -6.53
C GLU A 67 7.38 -1.17 -6.72
N VAL A 68 6.81 -1.78 -5.67
CA VAL A 68 5.49 -2.42 -5.75
C VAL A 68 4.41 -1.39 -6.06
N ALA A 69 4.46 -0.22 -5.41
CA ALA A 69 3.55 0.88 -5.68
C ALA A 69 3.74 1.44 -7.10
N ALA A 70 4.98 1.67 -7.53
CA ALA A 70 5.28 2.15 -8.88
C ALA A 70 4.81 1.16 -9.98
N THR A 71 5.00 -0.14 -9.75
CA THR A 71 4.57 -1.20 -10.68
C THR A 71 3.05 -1.31 -10.75
N TYR A 72 2.36 -1.15 -9.61
CA TYR A 72 0.89 -1.14 -9.58
C TYR A 72 0.31 0.08 -10.29
N VAL A 73 0.77 1.30 -9.98
CA VAL A 73 0.19 2.52 -10.59
C VAL A 73 0.57 2.71 -12.06
N SER A 74 1.63 2.04 -12.54
CA SER A 74 1.93 1.95 -13.98
C SER A 74 1.00 0.98 -14.73
N GLY A 75 0.21 0.17 -14.02
CA GLY A 75 -0.71 -0.81 -14.60
C GLY A 75 -0.07 -2.15 -14.98
N VAL A 76 1.21 -2.38 -14.63
CA VAL A 76 1.91 -3.65 -14.92
C VAL A 76 1.36 -4.80 -14.07
N ILE A 77 0.91 -4.50 -12.84
CA ILE A 77 0.21 -5.46 -11.98
C ILE A 77 -1.13 -4.89 -11.52
N ASP A 78 -2.08 -5.77 -11.24
CA ASP A 78 -3.37 -5.38 -10.64
C ASP A 78 -3.28 -5.22 -9.12
N LEU A 79 -4.35 -4.68 -8.52
CA LEU A 79 -4.42 -4.40 -7.09
C LEU A 79 -4.34 -5.68 -6.25
N GLU A 80 -4.89 -6.79 -6.74
CA GLU A 80 -4.85 -8.07 -6.05
C GLU A 80 -3.44 -8.67 -6.02
N THR A 81 -2.70 -8.53 -7.11
CA THR A 81 -1.30 -8.97 -7.20
C THR A 81 -0.42 -8.12 -6.30
N ALA A 82 -0.61 -6.80 -6.29
CA ALA A 82 0.06 -5.93 -5.33
C ALA A 82 -0.24 -6.36 -3.88
N ALA A 83 -1.51 -6.59 -3.53
CA ALA A 83 -1.88 -7.06 -2.19
C ALA A 83 -1.24 -8.42 -1.83
N ARG A 84 -1.17 -9.37 -2.76
CA ARG A 84 -0.50 -10.66 -2.55
C ARG A 84 1.00 -10.50 -2.29
N ILE A 85 1.69 -9.61 -3.01
CA ILE A 85 3.11 -9.33 -2.80
C ILE A 85 3.33 -8.76 -1.39
N ILE A 86 2.50 -7.79 -1.00
CA ILE A 86 2.61 -7.11 0.30
C ILE A 86 2.33 -8.08 1.45
N ALA A 87 1.26 -8.89 1.34
CA ALA A 87 0.89 -9.87 2.35
C ALA A 87 1.99 -10.94 2.57
N LYS A 88 2.68 -11.37 1.51
CA LYS A 88 3.75 -12.37 1.63
C LYS A 88 5.07 -11.78 2.11
N ARG A 89 5.43 -10.58 1.65
CA ARG A 89 6.73 -9.98 1.94
C ARG A 89 6.81 -9.42 3.36
N GLY A 90 5.69 -9.03 3.95
CA GLY A 90 5.62 -8.65 5.37
C GLY A 90 6.00 -9.77 6.35
N LEU A 91 6.03 -11.03 5.88
CA LEU A 91 6.33 -12.21 6.70
C LEU A 91 7.80 -12.67 6.63
N ILE A 92 8.65 -11.99 5.84
CA ILE A 92 10.07 -12.32 5.64
C ILE A 92 10.92 -11.30 6.40
#